data_AF-A0A2M7IJR7-F1
#
_entry.id   AF-A0A2M7IJR7-F1
#
_cell.length_a   1.000
_cell.length_b   1.000
_cell.length_c   1.000
_cell.angle_alpha   90.00
_cell.angle_beta   90.00
_cell.angle_gamma   90.00
#
_symmetry.space_group_name_H-M   'P 1'
#
loop_
_entity.id
_entity.type
_entity.pdbx_description
1 polymer ?
#
loop_
_entity_poly.entity_id
_entity_poly.type
_entity_poly.pdbx_seq_one_letter_code
_entity_poly.pdbx_strand_id
1 'polypeptide(L)'
;MARKLKKKSKKTKIGQLALPLKLANEIQRIVNHYFFTKGLTLKEVKESAKKRKIIYSRYVKPAKQLLELAGSQKKAFQAIDKVAEWAKSRNLDYTIETVFKKWLELDRLKPKEIVKKPYYRGNPMVWSEAKRKWYVVDKEGSWLEFADKEEEIEWRIIK
;
A
#
# COMPACT_ATOMS: atom_id res chain seq x y z
N MET A 1 -6.35 31.57 -45.56
CA MET A 1 -6.85 30.25 -45.10
C MET A 1 -5.75 29.51 -44.34
N ALA A 2 -5.86 29.37 -43.02
CA ALA A 2 -4.87 28.62 -42.23
C ALA A 2 -5.17 27.11 -42.29
N ARG A 3 -4.38 26.35 -43.06
CA ARG A 3 -4.38 24.88 -43.00
C ARG A 3 -3.90 24.45 -41.61
N LYS A 4 -4.84 24.14 -40.70
CA LYS A 4 -4.52 23.43 -39.45
C LYS A 4 -3.91 22.08 -39.81
N LEU A 5 -2.58 21.98 -39.72
CA LEU A 5 -1.85 20.72 -39.76
C LEU A 5 -2.40 19.83 -38.64
N LYS A 6 -3.28 18.88 -38.98
CA LYS A 6 -3.70 17.80 -38.08
C LYS A 6 -2.45 16.97 -37.77
N LYS A 7 -1.73 17.32 -36.69
CA LYS A 7 -0.62 16.55 -36.13
C LYS A 7 -1.17 15.13 -35.86
N LYS A 8 -0.83 14.15 -36.71
CA LYS A 8 -1.13 12.74 -36.44
C LYS A 8 -0.55 12.41 -35.07
N SER A 9 -1.41 12.09 -34.10
CA SER A 9 -0.98 11.67 -32.79
C SER A 9 -0.18 10.38 -32.95
N LYS A 10 1.11 10.41 -32.59
CA LYS A 10 1.98 9.24 -32.64
C LYS A 10 1.37 8.16 -31.74
N LYS A 11 1.07 7.00 -32.32
CA LYS A 11 0.59 5.81 -31.59
C LYS A 11 1.80 4.96 -31.20
N THR A 12 1.79 4.41 -30.00
CA THR A 12 2.84 3.54 -29.45
C THR A 12 2.20 2.25 -28.94
N LYS A 13 2.85 1.11 -29.20
CA LYS A 13 2.42 -0.18 -28.65
C LYS A 13 2.98 -0.37 -27.25
N ILE A 14 2.12 -0.69 -26.29
CA ILE A 14 2.50 -1.14 -24.94
C ILE A 14 1.83 -2.49 -24.69
N GLY A 15 2.63 -3.54 -24.58
CA GLY A 15 2.11 -4.90 -24.52
C GLY A 15 1.28 -5.20 -25.77
N GLN A 16 0.01 -5.56 -25.56
CA GLN A 16 -0.94 -5.88 -26.64
C GLN A 16 -1.73 -4.65 -27.13
N LEU A 17 -1.63 -3.49 -26.47
CA LEU A 17 -2.44 -2.31 -26.77
C LEU A 17 -1.68 -1.29 -27.62
N ALA A 18 -2.34 -0.73 -28.64
CA ALA A 18 -1.84 0.40 -29.42
C ALA A 18 -2.56 1.68 -28.98
N LEU A 19 -1.85 2.56 -28.26
CA LEU A 19 -2.42 3.76 -27.62
C LEU A 19 -1.72 5.03 -28.09
N PRO A 20 -2.36 6.21 -27.96
CA PRO A 20 -1.67 7.49 -28.15
C PRO A 20 -0.48 7.60 -27.19
N LEU A 21 0.64 8.17 -27.65
CA LEU A 21 1.90 8.28 -26.89
C LEU A 21 1.71 8.85 -25.48
N LYS A 22 0.84 9.85 -25.32
CA LYS A 22 0.56 10.49 -24.03
C LYS A 22 -0.05 9.51 -23.03
N LEU A 23 -1.13 8.84 -23.44
CA LEU A 23 -1.85 7.86 -22.61
C LEU A 23 -0.95 6.66 -22.28
N ALA A 24 -0.16 6.24 -23.26
CA ALA A 24 0.85 5.21 -23.09
C ALA A 24 1.85 5.55 -21.97
N ASN A 25 2.38 6.77 -21.95
CA ASN A 25 3.29 7.23 -20.90
C ASN A 25 2.61 7.34 -19.54
N GLU A 26 1.35 7.79 -19.48
CA GLU A 26 0.59 7.87 -18.23
C GLU A 26 0.37 6.49 -17.61
N ILE A 27 0.00 5.50 -18.42
CA ILE A 27 -0.15 4.10 -17.98
C ILE A 27 1.18 3.54 -17.48
N GLN A 28 2.28 3.78 -18.21
CA GLN A 28 3.60 3.33 -17.77
C GLN A 28 4.00 3.91 -16.42
N ARG A 29 3.71 5.20 -16.21
CA ARG A 29 3.98 5.88 -14.95
C ARG A 29 3.17 5.28 -13.79
N ILE A 30 1.91 4.90 -14.02
CA ILE A 30 1.07 4.22 -13.01
C ILE A 30 1.63 2.85 -12.66
N VAL A 31 2.01 2.05 -13.66
CA VAL A 31 2.61 0.73 -13.40
C VAL A 31 3.92 0.87 -12.64
N ASN A 32 4.77 1.83 -13.03
CA ASN A 32 6.04 2.08 -12.35
C ASN A 32 5.82 2.56 -10.91
N HIS A 33 4.82 3.41 -10.66
CA HIS A 33 4.45 3.85 -9.32
C HIS A 33 3.98 2.68 -8.46
N TYR A 34 3.16 1.78 -9.00
CA TYR A 34 2.75 0.55 -8.31
C TYR A 34 3.95 -0.34 -7.93
N PHE A 35 4.95 -0.50 -8.81
CA PHE A 35 6.15 -1.26 -8.44
C PHE A 35 7.03 -0.52 -7.45
N PHE A 36 7.07 0.81 -7.53
CA PHE A 36 7.77 1.64 -6.55
C PHE A 36 7.17 1.50 -5.15
N THR A 37 5.83 1.46 -5.02
CA THR A 37 5.18 1.23 -3.73
C THR A 37 5.41 -0.19 -3.19
N LYS A 38 5.81 -1.14 -4.05
CA LYS A 38 6.31 -2.48 -3.67
C LYS A 38 7.79 -2.51 -3.30
N GLY A 39 8.49 -1.39 -3.37
CA GLY A 39 9.92 -1.27 -3.06
C GLY A 39 10.85 -1.61 -4.22
N LEU A 40 10.33 -1.74 -5.46
CA LEU A 40 11.14 -2.00 -6.64
C LEU A 40 11.50 -0.70 -7.36
N THR A 41 12.76 -0.55 -7.70
CA THR A 41 13.25 0.55 -8.52
C THR A 41 13.01 0.31 -10.01
N LEU A 42 13.01 1.38 -10.81
CA LEU A 42 12.91 1.31 -12.27
C LEU A 42 13.95 0.38 -12.92
N LYS A 43 15.16 0.31 -12.35
CA LYS A 43 16.24 -0.55 -12.83
C LYS A 43 15.90 -2.03 -12.60
N GLU A 44 15.46 -2.36 -11.39
CA GLU A 44 15.07 -3.72 -11.01
C GLU A 44 13.85 -4.22 -11.78
N VAL A 45 12.86 -3.35 -12.03
CA VAL A 45 11.69 -3.69 -12.85
C VAL A 45 12.13 -4.02 -14.28
N LYS A 46 13.04 -3.24 -14.87
CA LYS A 46 13.55 -3.50 -16.22
C LYS A 46 14.35 -4.80 -16.29
N GLU A 47 15.22 -5.06 -15.33
CA GLU A 47 15.99 -6.30 -15.27
C GLU A 47 15.10 -7.52 -15.06
N SER A 48 14.14 -7.41 -14.15
CA SER A 48 13.16 -8.48 -13.88
C SER A 48 12.26 -8.74 -15.07
N ALA A 49 11.90 -7.71 -15.84
CA ALA A 49 11.16 -7.87 -17.10
C ALA A 49 12.00 -8.57 -18.17
N LYS A 50 13.30 -8.22 -18.33
CA LYS A 50 14.22 -8.93 -19.24
C LYS A 50 14.37 -10.39 -18.86
N LYS A 51 14.48 -10.69 -17.56
CA LYS A 51 14.56 -12.05 -16.99
C LYS A 51 13.19 -12.76 -16.96
N ARG A 52 12.13 -12.16 -17.52
CA ARG A 52 10.73 -12.67 -17.52
C ARG A 52 10.13 -12.95 -16.13
N LYS A 53 10.76 -12.46 -15.05
CA LYS A 53 10.24 -12.53 -13.68
C LYS A 53 9.02 -11.63 -13.48
N ILE A 54 9.00 -10.48 -14.17
CA ILE A 54 7.86 -9.56 -14.18
C ILE A 54 7.32 -9.49 -15.61
N ILE A 55 6.07 -9.92 -15.80
CA ILE A 55 5.39 -9.79 -17.09
C ILE A 55 4.66 -8.44 -17.10
N TYR A 56 5.38 -7.39 -17.54
CA TYR A 56 4.90 -6.00 -17.51
C TYR A 56 3.52 -5.83 -18.17
N SER A 57 3.27 -6.54 -19.28
CA SER A 57 2.01 -6.48 -20.03
C SER A 57 0.77 -6.82 -19.20
N ARG A 58 0.90 -7.64 -18.15
CA ARG A 58 -0.21 -7.98 -17.24
C ARG A 58 -0.72 -6.77 -16.46
N TYR A 59 0.14 -5.80 -16.18
CA TYR A 59 -0.19 -4.62 -15.38
C TYR A 59 -0.70 -3.44 -16.23
N VAL A 60 -0.50 -3.50 -17.55
CA VAL A 60 -0.89 -2.42 -18.48
C VAL A 60 -2.41 -2.27 -18.56
N LYS A 61 -3.15 -3.38 -18.65
CA LYS A 61 -4.62 -3.34 -18.73
C LYS A 61 -5.25 -2.83 -17.42
N PRO A 62 -4.89 -3.35 -16.24
CA PRO A 62 -5.34 -2.78 -14.96
C PRO A 62 -4.96 -1.31 -14.80
N ALA A 63 -3.72 -0.91 -15.11
CA ALA A 63 -3.31 0.49 -14.97
C ALA A 63 -4.09 1.43 -15.89
N LYS A 64 -4.44 0.98 -17.11
CA LYS A 64 -5.34 1.73 -18.00
C LYS A 64 -6.72 1.93 -17.38
N GLN A 65 -7.34 0.86 -16.88
CA GLN A 65 -8.65 0.92 -16.24
C GLN A 65 -8.63 1.83 -15.00
N LEU A 66 -7.53 1.82 -14.24
CA LEU A 66 -7.37 2.68 -13.08
C LEU A 66 -7.29 4.15 -13.47
N LEU A 67 -6.56 4.46 -14.55
CA LEU A 67 -6.48 5.82 -15.08
C LEU A 67 -7.85 6.32 -15.55
N GLU A 68 -8.61 5.47 -16.25
CA GLU A 68 -9.97 5.77 -16.71
C GLU A 68 -10.92 6.03 -15.52
N LEU A 69 -10.85 5.19 -14.48
CA LEU A 69 -11.68 5.33 -13.27
C LEU A 69 -11.28 6.57 -12.44
N ALA A 70 -9.99 6.83 -12.29
CA ALA A 70 -9.48 7.96 -11.52
C ALA A 70 -9.69 9.30 -12.23
N GLY A 71 -9.79 9.29 -13.57
CA GLY A 71 -9.87 10.48 -14.43
C GLY A 71 -8.59 11.31 -14.49
N SER A 72 -7.58 11.01 -13.66
CA SER A 72 -6.26 11.67 -13.72
C SER A 72 -5.15 10.78 -13.14
N GLN A 73 -3.94 10.97 -13.66
CA GLN A 73 -2.74 10.27 -13.18
C GLN A 73 -2.49 10.52 -11.68
N LYS A 74 -2.70 11.75 -11.20
CA LYS A 74 -2.47 12.13 -9.80
C LYS A 74 -3.42 11.38 -8.85
N LYS A 75 -4.70 11.28 -9.21
CA LYS A 75 -5.69 10.52 -8.42
C LYS A 75 -5.38 9.02 -8.41
N ALA A 76 -4.93 8.47 -9.53
CA ALA A 76 -4.50 7.07 -9.60
C ALA A 76 -3.32 6.78 -8.66
N PHE A 77 -2.33 7.69 -8.58
CA PHE A 77 -1.21 7.57 -7.64
C PHE A 77 -1.68 7.58 -6.19
N GLN A 78 -2.50 8.56 -5.82
CA GLN A 78 -3.05 8.67 -4.47
C GLN A 78 -3.84 7.43 -4.05
N ALA A 79 -4.63 6.86 -4.96
CA ALA A 79 -5.36 5.62 -4.70
C ALA A 79 -4.43 4.44 -4.46
N ILE A 80 -3.36 4.31 -5.25
CA ILE A 80 -2.32 3.28 -5.06
C ILE A 80 -1.62 3.48 -3.72
N ASP A 81 -1.26 4.71 -3.36
CA ASP A 81 -0.53 5.02 -2.12
C ASP A 81 -1.35 4.65 -0.88
N LYS A 82 -2.62 5.06 -0.83
CA LYS A 82 -3.54 4.72 0.27
C LYS A 82 -3.67 3.20 0.46
N VAL A 83 -3.84 2.46 -0.64
CA VAL A 83 -3.96 1.00 -0.60
C VAL A 83 -2.63 0.35 -0.21
N ALA A 84 -1.50 0.88 -0.69
CA ALA A 84 -0.18 0.39 -0.37
C ALA A 84 0.13 0.54 1.13
N GLU A 85 -0.16 1.69 1.73
CA GLU A 85 0.02 1.92 3.17
C GLU A 85 -0.88 1.01 4.00
N TRP A 86 -2.16 0.92 3.62
CA TRP A 86 -3.12 0.03 4.27
C TRP A 86 -2.67 -1.44 4.22
N ALA A 87 -2.21 -1.91 3.07
CA ALA A 87 -1.76 -3.30 2.88
C ALA A 87 -0.45 -3.58 3.63
N LYS A 88 0.53 -2.66 3.56
CA LYS A 88 1.81 -2.77 4.29
C LYS A 88 1.59 -2.85 5.79
N SER A 89 0.72 -2.02 6.35
CA SER A 89 0.40 -2.04 7.79
C SER A 89 -0.24 -3.35 8.27
N ARG A 90 -0.80 -4.15 7.35
CA ARG A 90 -1.45 -5.44 7.63
C ARG A 90 -0.66 -6.63 7.11
N ASN A 91 0.55 -6.39 6.59
CA ASN A 91 1.38 -7.41 5.93
C ASN A 91 0.63 -8.20 4.84
N LEU A 92 -0.22 -7.52 4.08
CA LEU A 92 -0.99 -8.11 2.98
C LEU A 92 -0.33 -7.83 1.64
N ASP A 93 -0.39 -8.81 0.73
CA ASP A 93 -0.09 -8.53 -0.68
C ASP A 93 -1.27 -7.79 -1.32
N TYR A 94 -0.97 -6.97 -2.33
CA TYR A 94 -1.96 -6.17 -3.04
C TYR A 94 -1.56 -6.01 -4.50
N THR A 95 -2.53 -5.95 -5.38
CA THR A 95 -2.32 -5.70 -6.80
C THR A 95 -3.03 -4.41 -7.20
N ILE A 96 -2.84 -3.96 -8.45
CA ILE A 96 -3.64 -2.85 -9.00
C ILE A 96 -5.14 -3.19 -8.91
N GLU A 97 -5.52 -4.47 -9.04
CA GLU A 97 -6.90 -4.96 -8.86
C GLU A 97 -7.46 -4.68 -7.46
N THR A 98 -6.62 -4.81 -6.42
CA THR A 98 -7.00 -4.48 -5.03
C THR A 98 -7.44 -3.02 -4.90
N VAL A 99 -6.84 -2.11 -5.66
CA VAL A 99 -7.22 -0.69 -5.67
C VAL A 99 -8.64 -0.49 -6.18
N PHE A 100 -9.07 -1.26 -7.19
CA PHE A 100 -10.45 -1.21 -7.66
C PHE A 100 -11.43 -1.79 -6.64
N LYS A 101 -11.09 -2.92 -6.03
CA LYS A 101 -11.95 -3.56 -5.01
C LYS A 101 -12.15 -2.65 -3.80
N LYS A 102 -11.17 -1.80 -3.50
CA LYS A 102 -11.22 -0.83 -2.41
C LYS A 102 -11.59 0.59 -2.84
N TRP A 103 -12.01 0.79 -4.09
CA TRP A 103 -12.21 2.14 -4.64
C TRP A 103 -13.21 2.98 -3.85
N LEU A 104 -14.38 2.41 -3.51
CA LEU A 104 -15.41 3.08 -2.71
C LEU A 104 -15.02 3.25 -1.23
N GLU A 105 -14.00 2.53 -0.77
CA GLU A 105 -13.53 2.52 0.61
C GLU A 105 -12.24 3.33 0.80
N LEU A 106 -11.68 3.94 -0.25
CA LEU A 106 -10.36 4.59 -0.21
C LEU A 106 -10.23 5.63 0.91
N ASP A 107 -11.28 6.36 1.23
CA ASP A 107 -11.26 7.37 2.30
C ASP A 107 -11.39 6.78 3.70
N ARG A 108 -11.83 5.53 3.82
CA ARG A 108 -11.93 4.78 5.07
C ARG A 108 -10.71 3.90 5.33
N LEU A 109 -9.87 3.68 4.32
CA LEU A 109 -8.63 2.92 4.48
C LEU A 109 -7.67 3.68 5.40
N LYS A 110 -7.54 3.18 6.63
CA LYS A 110 -6.52 3.61 7.57
C LYS A 110 -5.48 2.51 7.76
N PRO A 111 -4.18 2.85 7.83
CA PRO A 111 -3.16 1.93 8.31
C PRO A 111 -3.60 1.29 9.62
N LYS A 112 -3.25 0.03 9.84
CA LYS A 112 -3.46 -0.64 11.13
C LYS A 112 -2.73 0.18 12.19
N GLU A 113 -3.46 0.64 13.19
CA GLU A 113 -2.86 1.37 14.30
C GLU A 113 -1.83 0.48 15.00
N ILE A 114 -0.64 1.03 15.22
CA ILE A 114 0.44 0.33 15.92
C ILE A 114 0.09 0.37 17.41
N VAL A 115 -0.70 -0.61 17.85
CA VAL A 115 -1.03 -0.77 19.26
C VAL A 115 0.19 -1.35 19.96
N LYS A 116 0.90 -0.51 20.73
CA LYS A 116 1.92 -0.98 21.66
C LYS A 116 1.20 -1.68 22.80
N LYS A 117 1.51 -2.95 23.03
CA LYS A 117 1.00 -3.66 24.20
C LYS A 117 2.03 -3.54 25.32
N PRO A 118 1.61 -3.20 26.55
CA PRO A 118 2.51 -3.12 27.68
C PRO A 118 2.85 -4.53 28.17
N TYR A 119 4.11 -4.73 28.52
CA TYR A 119 4.65 -5.94 29.12
C TYR A 119 5.50 -5.54 30.34
N TYR A 120 5.57 -6.43 31.32
CA TYR A 120 6.49 -6.30 32.44
C TYR A 120 7.21 -7.62 32.64
N ARG A 121 8.56 -7.59 32.61
CA ARG A 121 9.42 -8.79 32.69
C ARG A 121 9.00 -9.92 31.73
N GLY A 122 8.54 -9.54 30.54
CA GLY A 122 8.08 -10.49 29.51
C GLY A 122 6.64 -10.99 29.64
N ASN A 123 5.91 -10.60 30.69
CA ASN A 123 4.49 -10.95 30.89
C ASN A 123 3.58 -9.81 30.40
N PRO A 124 2.43 -10.11 29.76
CA PRO A 124 1.52 -9.08 29.26
C PRO A 124 0.83 -8.32 30.40
N MET A 125 0.64 -7.02 30.19
CA MET A 125 -0.06 -6.14 31.14
C MET A 125 -1.40 -5.67 30.58
N VAL A 126 -2.35 -5.44 31.48
CA VAL A 126 -3.70 -4.96 31.18
C VAL A 126 -4.04 -3.79 32.11
N TRP A 127 -4.51 -2.68 31.53
CA TRP A 127 -5.04 -1.57 32.31
C TRP A 127 -6.50 -1.84 32.66
N SER A 128 -6.86 -1.75 33.94
CA SER A 128 -8.24 -1.80 34.38
C SER A 128 -8.76 -0.38 34.56
N GLU A 129 -9.69 0.06 33.71
CA GLU A 129 -10.32 1.38 33.85
C GLU A 129 -11.14 1.49 35.15
N ALA A 130 -11.84 0.42 35.53
CA ALA A 130 -12.67 0.40 36.75
C ALA A 130 -11.85 0.59 38.03
N LYS A 131 -10.64 0.01 38.08
CA LYS A 131 -9.76 0.11 39.25
C LYS A 131 -8.66 1.16 39.09
N ARG A 132 -8.51 1.75 37.89
CA ARG A 132 -7.45 2.69 37.49
C ARG A 132 -6.05 2.17 37.84
N LYS A 133 -5.79 0.88 37.57
CA LYS A 133 -4.55 0.17 37.90
C LYS A 133 -4.11 -0.77 36.79
N TRP A 134 -2.80 -1.03 36.74
CA TRP A 134 -2.19 -2.03 35.87
C TRP A 134 -2.20 -3.41 36.53
N TYR A 135 -2.49 -4.44 35.74
CA TYR A 135 -2.38 -5.84 36.13
C TYR A 135 -1.43 -6.56 35.20
N VAL A 136 -0.53 -7.36 35.76
CA VAL A 136 0.35 -8.28 35.02
C VAL A 136 -0.32 -9.65 35.02
N VAL A 137 -0.48 -10.24 33.84
CA VAL A 137 -0.97 -11.61 33.71
C VAL A 137 0.24 -12.53 33.62
N ASP A 138 0.42 -13.40 34.60
CA ASP A 138 1.53 -14.36 34.60
C ASP A 138 1.31 -15.51 33.59
N LYS A 139 2.28 -16.42 33.50
CA LYS A 139 2.20 -17.59 32.61
C LYS A 139 1.14 -18.61 33.02
N GLU A 140 0.70 -18.58 34.28
CA GLU A 140 -0.30 -19.48 34.86
C GLU A 140 -1.72 -18.89 34.70
N GLY A 141 -1.85 -17.64 34.24
CA GLY A 141 -3.10 -16.93 34.03
C GLY A 141 -3.57 -16.10 35.23
N SER A 142 -2.75 -15.99 36.29
CA SER A 142 -3.07 -15.19 37.48
C SER A 142 -2.88 -13.70 37.21
N TRP A 143 -3.75 -12.89 37.79
CA TRP A 143 -3.72 -11.43 37.67
C TRP A 143 -3.04 -10.82 38.90
N LEU A 144 -1.84 -10.30 38.72
CA LEU A 144 -1.07 -9.64 39.76
C LEU A 144 -1.15 -8.13 39.59
N GLU A 145 -1.44 -7.40 40.66
CA GLU A 145 -1.43 -5.93 40.63
C GLU A 145 0.00 -5.44 40.40
N PHE A 146 0.19 -4.53 39.44
CA PHE A 146 1.48 -3.91 39.18
C PHE A 146 1.81 -2.88 40.26
N ALA A 147 2.93 -3.09 40.96
CA ALA A 147 3.39 -2.24 42.06
C ALA A 147 4.81 -1.68 41.85
N ASP A 148 5.36 -1.79 40.63
CA ASP A 148 6.70 -1.32 40.29
C ASP A 148 6.66 0.04 39.58
N LYS A 149 7.81 0.58 39.21
CA LYS A 149 7.94 1.87 38.49
C LYS A 149 7.46 1.76 37.04
N GLU A 150 6.82 2.81 36.54
CA GLU A 150 6.35 2.86 35.14
C GLU A 150 7.48 2.69 34.09
N GLU A 151 8.72 3.05 34.44
CA GLU A 151 9.91 2.89 33.59
C GLU A 151 10.21 1.43 33.23
N GLU A 152 9.77 0.49 34.07
CA GLU A 152 9.94 -0.96 33.86
C GLU A 152 8.89 -1.54 32.88
N ILE A 153 7.92 -0.74 32.43
CA ILE A 153 6.91 -1.18 31.47
C ILE A 153 7.51 -1.18 30.06
N GLU A 154 7.69 -2.39 29.53
CA GLU A 154 8.13 -2.62 28.17
C GLU A 154 6.96 -2.51 27.19
N TRP A 155 6.98 -1.48 26.36
CA TRP A 155 5.99 -1.30 25.30
C TRP A 155 6.40 -2.03 24.03
N ARG A 156 5.87 -3.24 23.82
CA ARG A 156 6.20 -4.07 22.65
C ARG A 156 5.21 -3.83 21.51
N ILE A 157 5.74 -3.70 20.30
CA ILE A 157 4.92 -3.67 19.07
C ILE A 157 4.68 -5.11 18.63
N ILE A 158 3.43 -5.56 18.74
CA ILE A 158 3.02 -6.85 18.16
C ILE A 158 2.69 -6.59 16.68
N LYS A 159 3.49 -7.14 15.77
CA LYS A 159 3.25 -7.06 14.33
C LYS A 159 2.08 -7.95 13.93
#